data_AF-A0A8J8F5H6-F1
#
_entry.id   AF-A0A8J8F5H6-F1
#
_cell.length_a   1.000
_cell.length_b   1.000
_cell.length_c   1.000
_cell.angle_alpha   90.00
_cell.angle_beta   90.00
_cell.angle_gamma   90.00
#
_symmetry.space_group_name_H-M   'P 1'
#
loop_
_entity.id
_entity.type
_entity.pdbx_description
1 polymer ?
#
loop_
_entity_poly.entity_id
_entity_poly.type
_entity_poly.pdbx_seq_one_letter_code
_entity_poly.pdbx_strand_id
1 'polypeptide(L)'
;MGESGSTNTIDQLLGHTEGPTDPITDRDLTRARSSAYIVHGNFHELAQICDDISTTGTIIVEEGADKTDVENEVYRRVHNYVSSLYSYNEQIRSILNKRLNRHIKKGYFLPARDNKAAPDYVRRGTFLWGLRNDFQHGDYWCLSVQYEGTQNGSDCYQLHFQKREFEATPKGDLDSASDYLVHASDEDQRYPLPYIGSFHRNLFSEFENAFEEWCDKNRA
;
A
#
# COMPACT_ATOMS: atom_id res chain seq x y z
N MET A 1 20.74 -29.35 3.08
CA MET A 1 19.53 -29.59 2.26
C MET A 1 18.73 -28.31 2.32
N GLY A 2 18.68 -27.55 1.23
CA GLY A 2 17.96 -26.28 1.22
C GLY A 2 16.46 -26.58 1.21
N GLU A 3 15.75 -26.17 2.25
CA GLU A 3 14.30 -26.04 2.17
C GLU A 3 14.02 -25.04 1.04
N SER A 4 13.52 -25.52 -0.10
CA SER A 4 12.92 -24.62 -1.08
C SER A 4 11.67 -24.04 -0.44
N GLY A 5 11.81 -22.85 0.16
CA GLY A 5 10.68 -22.08 0.66
C GLY A 5 9.71 -21.77 -0.47
N SER A 6 8.43 -21.58 -0.13
CA SER A 6 7.41 -21.24 -1.13
C SER A 6 7.70 -19.91 -1.81
N THR A 7 7.42 -19.85 -3.11
CA THR A 7 7.44 -18.61 -3.88
C THR A 7 6.13 -17.82 -3.74
N ASN A 8 5.10 -18.39 -3.12
CA ASN A 8 3.83 -17.72 -2.90
C ASN A 8 3.94 -16.74 -1.72
N THR A 9 3.57 -15.49 -1.95
CA THR A 9 3.71 -14.40 -0.97
C THR A 9 2.88 -14.63 0.31
N ILE A 10 1.77 -15.38 0.25
CA ILE A 10 0.97 -15.74 1.43
C ILE A 10 1.70 -16.77 2.29
N ASP A 11 2.28 -17.81 1.70
CA ASP A 11 3.08 -18.78 2.44
C ASP A 11 4.29 -18.11 3.11
N GLN A 12 4.93 -17.17 2.41
CA GLN A 12 6.04 -16.38 2.96
C GLN A 12 5.57 -15.47 4.11
N LEU A 13 4.40 -14.85 3.98
CA LEU A 13 3.77 -14.05 5.05
C LEU A 13 3.48 -14.90 6.29
N LEU A 14 3.01 -16.14 6.10
CA LEU A 14 2.67 -17.07 7.18
C LEU A 14 3.89 -17.78 7.77
N GLY A 15 5.00 -17.83 7.02
CA GLY A 15 6.23 -18.53 7.37
C GLY A 15 6.14 -20.06 7.23
N HIS A 16 5.12 -20.57 6.54
CA HIS A 16 4.91 -22.00 6.30
C HIS A 16 4.02 -22.23 5.08
N THR A 17 3.96 -23.48 4.61
CA THR A 17 3.13 -23.90 3.46
C THR A 17 1.92 -24.74 3.85
N GLU A 18 1.71 -24.99 5.15
CA GLU A 18 0.54 -25.72 5.63
C GLU A 18 -0.75 -24.98 5.21
N GLY A 19 -1.68 -25.73 4.61
CA GLY A 19 -3.00 -25.23 4.24
C GLY A 19 -3.88 -24.87 5.45
N PRO A 20 -5.07 -24.29 5.22
CA PRO A 20 -5.96 -23.90 6.29
C PRO A 20 -6.54 -25.11 7.04
N THR A 21 -6.83 -24.91 8.32
CA THR A 21 -7.52 -25.89 9.17
C THR A 21 -8.95 -26.12 8.68
N ASP A 22 -9.61 -25.06 8.19
CA ASP A 22 -10.94 -25.11 7.60
C ASP A 22 -10.88 -24.75 6.10
N PRO A 23 -11.62 -25.47 5.23
CA PRO A 23 -11.64 -25.17 3.80
C PRO A 23 -12.02 -23.71 3.49
N ILE A 24 -11.43 -23.17 2.42
CA ILE A 24 -11.79 -21.87 1.89
C ILE A 24 -13.16 -21.93 1.24
N THR A 25 -13.98 -20.91 1.50
CA THR A 25 -15.32 -20.80 0.91
C THR A 25 -15.35 -19.76 -0.19
N ASP A 26 -16.26 -19.94 -1.15
CA ASP A 26 -16.54 -18.98 -2.23
C ASP A 26 -16.81 -17.56 -1.72
N ARG A 27 -17.42 -17.47 -0.53
CA ARG A 27 -17.68 -16.19 0.14
C ARG A 27 -16.39 -15.48 0.55
N ASP A 28 -15.36 -16.20 0.98
CA ASP A 28 -14.09 -15.59 1.36
C ASP A 28 -13.40 -15.01 0.12
N LEU A 29 -13.35 -15.79 -0.96
CA LEU A 29 -12.78 -15.36 -2.23
C LEU A 29 -13.55 -14.17 -2.83
N THR A 30 -14.88 -14.22 -2.82
CA THR A 30 -15.72 -13.10 -3.28
C THR A 30 -15.47 -11.82 -2.49
N ARG A 31 -15.29 -11.93 -1.17
CA ARG A 31 -14.97 -10.77 -0.31
C ARG A 31 -13.59 -10.20 -0.61
N ALA A 32 -12.58 -11.05 -0.79
CA ALA A 32 -11.23 -10.62 -1.16
C ALA A 32 -11.24 -9.89 -2.50
N ARG A 33 -11.84 -10.49 -3.54
CA ARG A 33 -12.01 -9.88 -4.87
C ARG A 33 -12.75 -8.56 -4.85
N SER A 34 -13.86 -8.49 -4.11
CA SER A 34 -14.63 -7.24 -3.99
C SER A 34 -13.80 -6.12 -3.35
N SER A 35 -12.97 -6.46 -2.37
CA SER A 35 -12.08 -5.49 -1.74
C SER A 35 -10.93 -5.09 -2.66
N ALA A 36 -10.35 -6.03 -3.42
CA ALA A 36 -9.30 -5.74 -4.38
C ALA A 36 -9.79 -4.83 -5.52
N TYR A 37 -11.01 -5.07 -6.01
CA TYR A 37 -11.65 -4.21 -7.00
C TYR A 37 -11.70 -2.73 -6.57
N ILE A 38 -11.98 -2.47 -5.29
CA ILE A 38 -11.98 -1.10 -4.74
C ILE A 38 -10.56 -0.51 -4.75
N VAL A 39 -9.53 -1.30 -4.41
CA VAL A 39 -8.13 -0.85 -4.44
C VAL A 39 -7.72 -0.49 -5.88
N HIS A 40 -8.05 -1.32 -6.86
CA HIS A 40 -7.78 -1.04 -8.26
C HIS A 40 -8.53 0.21 -8.77
N GLY A 41 -9.79 0.40 -8.37
CA GLY A 41 -10.55 1.60 -8.72
C GLY A 41 -9.89 2.88 -8.20
N ASN A 42 -9.51 2.91 -6.92
CA ASN A 42 -8.83 4.06 -6.32
C ASN A 42 -7.43 4.29 -6.92
N PHE A 43 -6.71 3.21 -7.24
CA PHE A 43 -5.43 3.33 -7.94
C PHE A 43 -5.61 3.91 -9.34
N HIS A 44 -6.62 3.45 -10.08
CA HIS A 44 -6.92 3.95 -11.41
C HIS A 44 -7.23 5.45 -11.39
N GLU A 45 -8.10 5.89 -10.47
CA GLU A 45 -8.37 7.32 -10.26
C GLU A 45 -7.08 8.08 -9.93
N LEU A 46 -6.26 7.60 -9.00
CA LEU A 46 -5.00 8.27 -8.65
C LEU A 46 -4.03 8.34 -9.85
N ALA A 47 -3.93 7.27 -10.65
CA ALA A 47 -3.05 7.20 -11.80
C ALA A 47 -3.48 8.14 -12.94
N GLN A 48 -4.78 8.39 -13.10
CA GLN A 48 -5.32 9.22 -14.18
C GLN A 48 -4.92 10.71 -14.11
N ILE A 49 -4.58 11.22 -12.92
CA ILE A 49 -4.10 12.61 -12.79
C ILE A 49 -2.59 12.73 -13.03
N CYS A 50 -1.89 11.60 -13.16
CA CYS A 50 -0.47 11.57 -13.43
C CYS A 50 -0.21 11.37 -14.93
N ASP A 51 0.94 11.85 -15.42
CA ASP A 51 1.49 11.46 -16.71
C ASP A 51 1.83 9.96 -16.76
N ASP A 52 2.65 9.50 -15.81
CA ASP A 52 2.93 8.12 -15.49
C ASP A 52 3.23 7.99 -13.99
N ILE A 53 2.25 7.49 -13.26
CA ILE A 53 2.35 7.29 -11.81
C ILE A 53 3.51 6.38 -11.39
N SER A 54 4.06 5.52 -12.26
CA SER A 54 5.12 4.58 -11.86
C SER A 54 6.53 5.09 -12.06
N THR A 55 6.72 6.18 -12.82
CA THR A 55 8.05 6.67 -13.18
C THR A 55 8.26 8.10 -12.69
N THR A 56 7.55 9.05 -13.27
CA THR A 56 7.65 10.48 -12.97
C THR A 56 6.66 10.91 -11.90
N GLY A 57 5.44 10.36 -11.92
CA GLY A 57 4.35 10.74 -11.02
C GLY A 57 4.00 12.22 -11.09
N THR A 58 4.22 12.86 -12.24
CA THR A 58 3.91 14.27 -12.44
C THR A 58 2.42 14.42 -12.57
N ILE A 59 1.84 15.26 -11.72
CA ILE A 59 0.43 15.62 -11.78
C ILE A 59 0.25 16.65 -12.90
N ILE A 60 -0.63 16.38 -13.86
CA ILE A 60 -0.93 17.28 -14.98
C ILE A 60 -2.35 17.81 -14.82
N VAL A 61 -2.49 19.14 -14.80
CA VAL A 61 -3.79 19.81 -14.72
C VAL A 61 -3.91 20.92 -15.77
N GLU A 62 -5.14 21.38 -15.99
CA GLU A 62 -5.40 22.53 -16.87
C GLU A 62 -4.64 23.76 -16.36
N GLU A 63 -4.07 24.54 -17.29
CA GLU A 63 -3.34 25.76 -16.95
C GLU A 63 -4.24 26.75 -16.18
N GLY A 64 -3.73 27.27 -15.06
CA GLY A 64 -4.45 28.19 -14.20
C GLY A 64 -5.42 27.53 -13.22
N ALA A 65 -5.34 26.20 -13.03
CA ALA A 65 -6.06 25.51 -11.97
C ALA A 65 -5.69 26.08 -10.59
N ASP A 66 -6.69 26.16 -9.69
CA ASP A 66 -6.45 26.62 -8.32
C ASP A 66 -5.56 25.61 -7.57
N LYS A 67 -4.46 26.10 -7.00
CA LYS A 67 -3.47 25.25 -6.31
C LYS A 67 -4.07 24.46 -5.15
N THR A 68 -4.99 25.07 -4.40
CA THR A 68 -5.62 24.43 -3.24
C THR A 68 -6.57 23.33 -3.71
N ASP A 69 -7.27 23.52 -4.82
CA ASP A 69 -8.09 22.46 -5.43
C ASP A 69 -7.22 21.28 -5.91
N VAL A 70 -6.08 21.55 -6.54
CA VAL A 70 -5.11 20.51 -6.95
C VAL A 70 -4.57 19.74 -5.73
N GLU A 71 -4.16 20.45 -4.68
CA GLU A 71 -3.70 19.86 -3.42
C GLU A 71 -4.73 18.93 -2.80
N ASN A 72 -5.96 19.43 -2.62
CA ASN A 72 -7.06 18.68 -2.01
C ASN A 72 -7.39 17.43 -2.81
N GLU A 73 -7.38 17.52 -4.14
CA GLU A 73 -7.69 16.39 -5.00
C GLU A 73 -6.60 15.31 -4.96
N VAL A 74 -5.32 15.70 -4.98
CA VAL A 74 -4.20 14.77 -4.84
C VAL A 74 -4.27 14.06 -3.48
N TYR A 75 -4.44 14.82 -2.39
CA TYR A 75 -4.55 14.26 -1.04
C TYR A 75 -5.73 13.30 -0.90
N ARG A 76 -6.90 13.66 -1.43
CA ARG A 76 -8.08 12.81 -1.43
C ARG A 76 -7.83 11.48 -2.17
N ARG A 77 -7.23 11.52 -3.36
CA ARG A 77 -6.97 10.31 -4.15
C ARG A 77 -5.91 9.40 -3.50
N VAL A 78 -4.84 9.98 -2.95
CA VAL A 78 -3.82 9.23 -2.20
C VAL A 78 -4.43 8.59 -0.96
N HIS A 79 -5.24 9.34 -0.18
CA HIS A 79 -5.95 8.81 0.98
C HIS A 79 -6.88 7.66 0.61
N ASN A 80 -7.73 7.83 -0.41
CA ASN A 80 -8.64 6.78 -0.86
C ASN A 80 -7.88 5.49 -1.21
N TYR A 81 -6.77 5.61 -1.94
CA TYR A 81 -5.92 4.47 -2.28
C TYR A 81 -5.38 3.77 -1.03
N VAL A 82 -4.65 4.49 -0.15
CA VAL A 82 -4.01 3.85 1.02
C VAL A 82 -5.02 3.31 2.03
N SER A 83 -6.18 3.97 2.19
CA SER A 83 -7.27 3.49 3.04
C SER A 83 -7.90 2.22 2.48
N SER A 84 -8.14 2.14 1.17
CA SER A 84 -8.65 0.90 0.57
C SER A 84 -7.65 -0.24 0.64
N LEU A 85 -6.35 0.03 0.46
CA LEU A 85 -5.28 -0.97 0.61
C LEU A 85 -5.23 -1.51 2.05
N TYR A 86 -5.34 -0.63 3.05
CA TYR A 86 -5.45 -1.04 4.45
C TYR A 86 -6.66 -1.94 4.69
N SER A 87 -7.83 -1.56 4.19
CA SER A 87 -9.06 -2.36 4.32
C SER A 87 -8.93 -3.73 3.66
N TYR A 88 -8.29 -3.80 2.50
CA TYR A 88 -7.97 -5.06 1.84
C TYR A 88 -7.08 -5.95 2.72
N ASN A 89 -5.97 -5.41 3.23
CA ASN A 89 -5.07 -6.17 4.11
C ASN A 89 -5.78 -6.69 5.36
N GLU A 90 -6.63 -5.89 5.99
CA GLU A 90 -7.44 -6.32 7.13
C GLU A 90 -8.46 -7.41 6.76
N GLN A 91 -9.04 -7.35 5.57
CA GLN A 91 -9.95 -8.37 5.06
C GLN A 91 -9.22 -9.70 4.80
N ILE A 92 -8.02 -9.67 4.22
CA ILE A 92 -7.16 -10.84 4.04
C ILE A 92 -6.76 -11.41 5.40
N ARG A 93 -6.26 -10.57 6.31
CA ARG A 93 -5.91 -10.95 7.68
C ARG A 93 -7.07 -11.63 8.39
N SER A 94 -8.29 -11.12 8.25
CA SER A 94 -9.50 -11.70 8.85
C SER A 94 -9.82 -13.09 8.28
N ILE A 95 -9.71 -13.28 6.96
CA ILE A 95 -9.92 -14.58 6.32
C ILE A 95 -8.87 -15.59 6.80
N LEU A 96 -7.59 -15.21 6.77
CA LEU A 96 -6.50 -16.07 7.21
C LEU A 96 -6.65 -16.46 8.69
N ASN A 97 -6.96 -15.50 9.58
CA ASN A 97 -7.24 -15.79 10.99
C ASN A 97 -8.31 -16.88 11.16
N LYS A 98 -9.43 -16.70 10.44
CA LYS A 98 -10.59 -17.58 10.53
C LYS A 98 -10.26 -18.99 10.02
N ARG A 99 -9.58 -19.10 8.87
CA ARG A 99 -9.37 -20.37 8.17
C ARG A 99 -8.19 -21.17 8.69
N LEU A 100 -7.16 -20.50 9.19
CA LEU A 100 -6.02 -21.17 9.83
C LEU A 100 -6.30 -21.50 11.31
N ASN A 101 -7.34 -20.93 11.92
CA ASN A 101 -7.56 -20.98 13.37
C ASN A 101 -6.31 -20.51 14.17
N ARG A 102 -5.64 -19.47 13.63
CA ARG A 102 -4.44 -18.86 14.21
C ARG A 102 -4.67 -17.37 14.42
N HIS A 103 -4.07 -16.82 15.47
CA HIS A 103 -4.14 -15.38 15.74
C HIS A 103 -3.10 -14.60 14.93
N ILE A 104 -3.44 -14.26 13.69
CA ILE A 104 -2.66 -13.42 12.79
C ILE A 104 -2.90 -11.95 13.15
N LYS A 105 -1.92 -11.38 13.84
CA LYS A 105 -1.91 -9.98 14.28
C LYS A 105 -1.61 -9.03 13.11
N LYS A 106 -1.96 -7.75 13.27
CA LYS A 106 -1.57 -6.68 12.33
C LYS A 106 -0.06 -6.68 12.02
N GLY A 107 0.77 -7.00 13.01
CA GLY A 107 2.23 -7.10 12.89
C GLY A 107 2.74 -8.07 11.81
N TYR A 108 1.91 -8.98 11.28
CA TYR A 108 2.29 -9.78 10.11
C TYR A 108 2.42 -8.91 8.85
N PHE A 109 1.65 -7.84 8.76
CA PHE A 109 1.69 -6.85 7.67
C PHE A 109 2.58 -5.65 7.99
N LEU A 110 3.16 -5.60 9.20
CA LEU A 110 4.06 -4.56 9.68
C LEU A 110 5.32 -5.22 10.24
N PRO A 111 6.25 -5.66 9.37
CA PRO A 111 7.45 -6.37 9.81
C PRO A 111 8.30 -5.50 10.73
N ALA A 112 8.98 -6.17 11.68
CA ALA A 112 9.99 -5.53 12.51
C ALA A 112 11.17 -5.03 11.65
N ARG A 113 11.88 -4.02 12.18
CA ARG A 113 12.98 -3.32 11.49
C ARG A 113 14.05 -4.25 10.91
N ASP A 114 14.36 -5.33 11.61
CA ASP A 114 15.39 -6.30 11.26
C ASP A 114 14.86 -7.54 10.52
N ASN A 115 13.56 -7.63 10.27
CA ASN A 115 12.94 -8.78 9.62
C ASN A 115 13.17 -8.77 8.10
N LYS A 116 14.37 -9.22 7.69
CA LYS A 116 14.76 -9.38 6.29
C LYS A 116 14.05 -10.52 5.56
N ALA A 117 13.40 -11.42 6.30
CA ALA A 117 12.67 -12.55 5.73
C ALA A 117 11.23 -12.17 5.34
N ALA A 118 10.76 -10.99 5.75
CA ALA A 118 9.42 -10.52 5.40
C ALA A 118 9.30 -10.30 3.88
N PRO A 119 8.16 -10.69 3.27
CA PRO A 119 7.90 -10.43 1.86
C PRO A 119 8.02 -8.96 1.49
N ASP A 120 8.46 -8.67 0.27
CA ASP A 120 8.60 -7.29 -0.21
C ASP A 120 7.26 -6.53 -0.21
N TYR A 121 6.14 -7.24 -0.40
CA TYR A 121 4.79 -6.69 -0.23
C TYR A 121 4.59 -6.03 1.14
N VAL A 122 4.91 -6.73 2.23
CA VAL A 122 4.72 -6.17 3.58
C VAL A 122 5.79 -5.15 3.92
N ARG A 123 7.04 -5.37 3.50
CA ARG A 123 8.14 -4.43 3.75
C ARG A 123 7.87 -3.07 3.09
N ARG A 124 7.51 -3.05 1.81
CA ARG A 124 7.15 -1.81 1.11
C ARG A 124 5.78 -1.29 1.53
N GLY A 125 4.85 -2.18 1.87
CA GLY A 125 3.55 -1.83 2.42
C GLY A 125 3.62 -1.03 3.72
N THR A 126 4.68 -1.22 4.53
CA THR A 126 4.87 -0.48 5.78
C THR A 126 4.85 1.05 5.57
N PHE A 127 5.50 1.57 4.54
CA PHE A 127 5.49 3.00 4.26
C PHE A 127 4.07 3.52 3.95
N LEU A 128 3.32 2.78 3.12
CA LEU A 128 1.93 3.13 2.77
C LEU A 128 0.99 3.07 3.97
N TRP A 129 1.25 2.14 4.91
CA TRP A 129 0.53 2.09 6.18
C TRP A 129 0.84 3.31 7.06
N GLY A 130 2.09 3.77 7.04
CA GLY A 130 2.52 5.01 7.68
C GLY A 130 1.74 6.22 7.15
N LEU A 131 1.69 6.39 5.82
CA LEU A 131 0.91 7.46 5.19
C LEU A 131 -0.57 7.43 5.59
N ARG A 132 -1.18 6.23 5.61
CA ARG A 132 -2.57 6.05 6.04
C ARG A 132 -2.78 6.47 7.51
N ASN A 133 -1.83 6.18 8.39
CA ASN A 133 -1.92 6.58 9.79
C ASN A 133 -1.76 8.09 9.98
N ASP A 134 -0.88 8.73 9.20
CA ASP A 134 -0.75 10.19 9.17
C ASP A 134 -2.07 10.85 8.76
N PHE A 135 -2.72 10.38 7.68
CA PHE A 135 -4.01 10.94 7.25
C PHE A 135 -5.14 10.77 8.27
N GLN A 136 -5.16 9.67 9.03
CA GLN A 136 -6.16 9.48 10.07
C GLN A 136 -5.98 10.47 11.24
N HIS A 137 -4.77 10.99 11.47
CA HIS A 137 -4.41 11.63 12.73
C HIS A 137 -3.69 12.99 12.63
N GLY A 138 -3.35 13.44 11.42
CA GLY A 138 -2.40 14.53 11.18
C GLY A 138 -2.64 15.36 9.92
N ASP A 139 -3.87 15.43 9.40
CA ASP A 139 -4.28 16.36 8.32
C ASP A 139 -3.28 16.50 7.14
N TYR A 140 -2.66 15.39 6.70
CA TYR A 140 -1.71 15.34 5.58
C TYR A 140 -0.38 16.09 5.79
N TRP A 141 0.04 16.33 7.05
CA TRP A 141 1.23 17.14 7.34
C TRP A 141 2.52 16.62 6.72
N CYS A 142 2.64 15.32 6.44
CA CYS A 142 3.84 14.80 5.81
C CYS A 142 3.90 14.92 4.28
N LEU A 143 2.88 15.53 3.65
CA LEU A 143 2.79 15.65 2.19
C LEU A 143 2.74 17.12 1.74
N SER A 144 3.36 17.38 0.59
CA SER A 144 3.38 18.70 -0.02
C SER A 144 3.27 18.59 -1.54
N VAL A 145 2.28 19.24 -2.14
CA VAL A 145 2.17 19.38 -3.60
C VAL A 145 2.91 20.64 -4.04
N GLN A 146 3.91 20.47 -4.90
CA GLN A 146 4.79 21.54 -5.38
C GLN A 146 4.58 21.76 -6.88
N TYR A 147 4.59 23.03 -7.29
CA TYR A 147 4.44 23.42 -8.69
C TYR A 147 5.80 23.38 -9.40
N GLU A 148 5.86 22.71 -10.54
CA GLU A 148 7.07 22.47 -11.33
C GLU A 148 7.12 23.31 -12.63
N GLY A 149 6.07 24.11 -12.90
CA GLY A 149 5.95 24.92 -14.10
C GLY A 149 4.86 24.45 -15.05
N THR A 150 4.69 25.17 -16.16
CA THR A 150 3.74 24.84 -17.23
C THR A 150 4.47 24.15 -18.38
N GLN A 151 3.93 23.04 -18.86
CA GLN A 151 4.45 22.32 -20.03
C GLN A 151 3.30 22.05 -21.00
N ASN A 152 3.48 22.43 -22.28
CA ASN A 152 2.50 22.21 -23.34
C ASN A 152 1.07 22.74 -23.02
N GLY A 153 0.97 23.85 -22.27
CA GLY A 153 -0.32 24.43 -21.87
C GLY A 153 -1.03 23.69 -20.72
N SER A 154 -0.26 22.94 -19.91
CA SER A 154 -0.75 22.29 -18.70
C SER A 154 0.19 22.58 -17.53
N ASP A 155 -0.38 22.83 -16.36
CA ASP A 155 0.39 23.04 -15.15
C ASP A 155 0.82 21.70 -14.56
N CYS A 156 2.10 21.61 -14.19
CA CYS A 156 2.73 20.40 -13.68
C CYS A 156 3.01 20.53 -12.19
N TYR A 157 2.67 19.48 -11.42
CA TYR A 157 2.95 19.41 -9.99
C TYR A 157 3.60 18.09 -9.61
N GLN A 158 4.29 18.09 -8.47
CA GLN A 158 4.90 16.93 -7.86
C GLN A 158 4.46 16.78 -6.41
N LEU A 159 4.18 15.54 -6.00
CA LEU A 159 3.88 15.21 -4.62
C LEU A 159 5.17 14.83 -3.89
N HIS A 160 5.47 15.53 -2.80
CA HIS A 160 6.65 15.31 -1.98
C HIS A 160 6.29 14.78 -0.60
N PHE A 161 7.09 13.83 -0.12
CA PHE A 161 7.07 13.39 1.27
C PHE A 161 8.07 14.17 2.13
N GLN A 162 7.57 14.74 3.23
CA GLN A 162 8.32 15.50 4.20
C GLN A 162 8.63 14.65 5.43
N LYS A 163 9.72 13.86 5.34
CA LYS A 163 10.14 12.91 6.39
C LYS A 163 10.21 13.52 7.79
N ARG A 164 10.72 14.76 7.91
CA ARG A 164 10.85 15.44 9.21
C ARG A 164 9.49 15.73 9.85
N GLU A 165 8.49 16.07 9.05
CA GLU A 165 7.14 16.38 9.52
C GLU A 165 6.42 15.10 9.96
N PHE A 166 6.62 14.01 9.22
CA PHE A 166 6.17 12.67 9.60
C PHE A 166 6.78 12.19 10.93
N GLU A 167 8.10 12.32 11.11
CA GLU A 167 8.79 11.88 12.32
C GLU A 167 8.47 12.75 13.55
N ALA A 168 8.09 14.03 13.35
CA ALA A 168 7.77 14.96 14.44
C ALA A 168 6.46 14.61 15.16
N THR A 169 5.60 13.77 14.58
CA THR A 169 4.26 13.46 15.12
C THR A 169 4.01 11.95 15.21
N PRO A 170 4.68 11.23 16.13
CA PRO A 170 4.52 9.79 16.23
C PRO A 170 3.08 9.40 16.63
N LYS A 171 2.34 8.83 15.67
CA LYS A 171 1.01 8.26 15.88
C LYS A 171 0.83 7.01 15.01
N GLY A 172 0.28 5.93 15.57
CA GLY A 172 -0.04 4.70 14.83
C GLY A 172 0.17 3.41 15.62
N ASP A 173 0.21 2.29 14.88
CA ASP A 173 0.32 0.92 15.41
C ASP A 173 1.79 0.47 15.66
N LEU A 174 2.80 1.34 15.51
CA LEU A 174 4.24 1.05 15.70
C LEU A 174 4.85 1.94 16.80
N ASP A 175 5.95 1.46 17.40
CA ASP A 175 6.63 2.12 18.53
C ASP A 175 7.23 3.48 18.14
N SER A 176 7.68 3.63 16.89
CA SER A 176 8.18 4.89 16.33
C SER A 176 7.60 5.17 14.94
N ALA A 177 7.36 6.45 14.62
CA ALA A 177 7.08 6.88 13.25
C ALA A 177 8.19 6.40 12.28
N SER A 178 9.45 6.43 12.71
CA SER A 178 10.58 6.02 11.88
C SER A 178 10.53 4.54 11.46
N ASP A 179 9.80 3.68 12.18
CA ASP A 179 9.66 2.27 11.83
C ASP A 179 8.86 2.08 10.53
N TYR A 180 7.95 3.01 10.19
CA TYR A 180 7.26 2.99 8.90
C TYR A 180 8.18 3.27 7.71
N LEU A 181 9.33 3.89 7.96
CA LEU A 181 10.26 4.35 6.93
C LEU A 181 11.44 3.38 6.72
N VAL A 182 11.62 2.39 7.60
CA VAL A 182 12.81 1.53 7.60
C VAL A 182 13.02 0.76 6.30
N HIS A 183 11.93 0.39 5.62
CA HIS A 183 11.98 -0.55 4.51
C HIS A 183 11.87 0.10 3.12
N ALA A 184 11.71 1.42 3.05
CA ALA A 184 11.77 2.19 1.81
C ALA A 184 13.02 3.07 1.83
N SER A 185 13.71 3.25 0.70
CA SER A 185 14.83 4.18 0.66
C SER A 185 14.35 5.64 0.77
N ASP A 186 15.22 6.57 1.17
CA ASP A 186 14.86 7.99 1.21
C ASP A 186 14.50 8.52 -0.20
N GLU A 187 15.11 7.98 -1.24
CA GLU A 187 14.79 8.31 -2.65
C GLU A 187 13.39 7.82 -3.03
N ASP A 188 13.07 6.57 -2.68
CA ASP A 188 11.76 5.96 -2.92
C ASP A 188 10.63 6.72 -2.20
N GLN A 189 10.90 7.18 -0.97
CA GLN A 189 9.89 7.88 -0.16
C GLN A 189 9.66 9.31 -0.64
N ARG A 190 10.71 9.99 -1.14
CA ARG A 190 10.68 11.40 -1.51
C ARG A 190 9.53 11.72 -2.47
N TYR A 191 9.22 10.80 -3.37
CA TYR A 191 8.14 10.91 -4.36
C TYR A 191 7.11 9.77 -4.16
N PRO A 192 6.04 10.01 -3.38
CA PRO A 192 5.08 8.95 -3.06
C PRO A 192 4.31 8.39 -4.25
N LEU A 193 4.08 9.18 -5.32
CA LEU A 193 3.31 8.72 -6.48
C LEU A 193 4.04 7.61 -7.25
N PRO A 194 5.31 7.78 -7.69
CA PRO A 194 6.16 6.69 -8.21
C PRO A 194 6.18 5.45 -7.32
N TYR A 195 6.28 5.66 -6.01
CA TYR A 195 6.28 4.58 -5.03
C TYR A 195 4.98 3.78 -5.05
N ILE A 196 3.84 4.46 -4.98
CA ILE A 196 2.50 3.88 -5.06
C ILE A 196 2.31 3.15 -6.39
N GLY A 197 2.70 3.78 -7.50
CA GLY A 197 2.65 3.20 -8.85
C GLY A 197 3.41 1.87 -8.93
N SER A 198 4.66 1.87 -8.49
CA SER A 198 5.51 0.68 -8.46
C SER A 198 4.97 -0.39 -7.50
N PHE A 199 4.49 -0.01 -6.32
CA PHE A 199 3.92 -0.95 -5.36
C PHE A 199 2.66 -1.62 -5.92
N HIS A 200 1.73 -0.85 -6.49
CA HIS A 200 0.47 -1.39 -6.97
C HIS A 200 0.67 -2.38 -8.13
N ARG A 201 1.43 -1.95 -9.15
CA ARG A 201 1.63 -2.74 -10.36
C ARG A 201 2.44 -4.02 -10.10
N ASN A 202 3.43 -3.97 -9.21
CA ASN A 202 4.35 -5.09 -9.02
C ASN A 202 4.01 -5.94 -7.79
N LEU A 203 3.65 -5.33 -6.66
CA LEU A 203 3.53 -6.04 -5.39
C LEU A 203 2.07 -6.32 -5.00
N PHE A 204 1.17 -5.35 -5.15
CA PHE A 204 -0.24 -5.58 -4.83
C PHE A 204 -0.86 -6.62 -5.76
N SER A 205 -0.62 -6.48 -7.07
CA SER A 205 -1.12 -7.42 -8.07
C SER A 205 -0.55 -8.84 -7.87
N GLU A 206 0.73 -8.96 -7.49
CA GLU A 206 1.33 -10.27 -7.16
C GLU A 206 0.70 -10.86 -5.89
N PHE A 207 0.55 -10.06 -4.83
CA PHE A 207 -0.01 -10.50 -3.57
C PHE A 207 -1.48 -10.92 -3.68
N GLU A 208 -2.28 -10.19 -4.48
CA GLU A 208 -3.65 -10.56 -4.81
C GLU A 208 -3.69 -11.93 -5.50
N ASN A 209 -2.94 -12.10 -6.58
CA ASN A 209 -2.89 -13.37 -7.31
C ASN A 209 -2.41 -14.52 -6.41
N ALA A 210 -1.38 -14.28 -5.59
CA ALA A 210 -0.87 -15.26 -4.64
C ALA A 210 -1.95 -15.68 -3.62
N PHE A 211 -2.79 -14.73 -3.16
CA PHE A 211 -3.91 -15.02 -2.28
C PHE A 211 -5.01 -15.81 -2.97
N GLU A 212 -5.35 -15.47 -4.21
CA GLU A 212 -6.33 -16.24 -4.99
C GLU A 212 -5.86 -17.67 -5.23
N GLU A 213 -4.60 -17.87 -5.64
CA GLU A 213 -4.01 -19.19 -5.81
C GLU A 213 -4.03 -20.01 -4.51
N TRP A 214 -3.68 -19.36 -3.39
CA TRP A 214 -3.73 -19.99 -2.08
C TRP A 214 -5.17 -20.39 -1.72
N CYS A 215 -6.16 -19.55 -2.06
CA CYS A 215 -7.57 -19.85 -1.85
C CYS A 215 -8.06 -21.03 -2.72
N ASP A 216 -7.74 -21.03 -4.01
CA ASP A 216 -8.18 -22.05 -4.96
C ASP A 216 -7.58 -23.42 -4.66
N LYS A 217 -6.31 -23.48 -4.24
CA LYS A 217 -5.64 -24.72 -3.80
C LYS A 217 -6.30 -25.36 -2.56
N ASN A 218 -6.96 -24.55 -1.74
CA ASN A 218 -7.50 -24.97 -0.43
C ASN A 218 -9.03 -24.87 -0.35
N ARG A 219 -9.70 -24.83 -1.51
CA ARG A 219 -11.15 -24.76 -1.62
C ARG A 219 -11.80 -26.11 -1.30
N ALA A 220 -13.00 -26.06 -0.73
CA ALA A 220 -13.84 -27.24 -0.48
C ALA A 220 -14.35 -27.88 -1.79
#